data_AF-A0A2W5Z8M3-F1
#
_entry.id   AF-A0A2W5Z8M3-F1
#
_cell.length_a   1.000
_cell.length_b   1.000
_cell.length_c   1.000
_cell.angle_alpha   90.00
_cell.angle_beta   90.00
_cell.angle_gamma   90.00
#
_symmetry.space_group_name_H-M   'P 1'
#
loop_
_entity.id
_entity.type
_entity.pdbx_description
1 polymer ?
#
loop_
_entity_poly.entity_id
_entity_poly.type
_entity_poly.pdbx_seq_one_letter_code
_entity_poly.pdbx_strand_id
1 'polypeptide(L)'
;MQHSSAGLITLFPYRFDVTAEELYRDILLVYSQADTLAEDEFKEAVERDLDENLTPDEIMVVVRQPAFECTVSAFQNSAVLATIKKRVNSAIIVAAFGSDGRETYRQVVHGATKFEPLRLERLVRRTITHILTRHDGYEEAHGNYHFQIPSGRHTERFIRYASVLVDAAELSFVALGALPLISEHINLAYVDTSGLFEFVAAISDHLRAFVQTRPSITVKNFQSYDGYKECRFRVAPTTFVFISASGSGTLSREILKQARLSPQQIIHLLYFGRSEESFTTICNLSRHPELNPEGLDESKLPQDYRAIDCELCKKGSTFVPLRGDHFELPGPQPMPIEITIQDAPRSLGPLFARLGAQKVFHVGFGKTRDRTDPSTVPHRP
;
A
#
# COMPACT_ATOMS: atom_id res chain seq x y z
N MET A 1 -4.21 34.93 14.84
CA MET A 1 -3.74 33.68 14.23
C MET A 1 -4.97 32.91 13.79
N GLN A 2 -5.33 33.02 12.51
CA GLN A 2 -6.44 32.30 11.91
C GLN A 2 -6.00 30.84 11.75
N HIS A 3 -6.68 29.93 12.44
CA HIS A 3 -6.65 28.52 12.08
C HIS A 3 -7.35 28.38 10.74
N SER A 4 -6.57 28.22 9.67
CA SER A 4 -7.07 27.70 8.40
C SER A 4 -7.68 26.34 8.70
N SER A 5 -8.99 26.20 8.47
CA SER A 5 -9.64 24.90 8.40
C SER A 5 -8.97 24.16 7.25
N ALA A 6 -8.06 23.23 7.56
CA ALA A 6 -7.56 22.30 6.57
C ALA A 6 -8.77 21.53 6.04
N GLY A 7 -9.27 21.92 4.87
CA GLY A 7 -10.22 21.14 4.12
C GLY A 7 -9.61 19.77 3.84
N LEU A 8 -10.46 18.75 3.73
CA LEU A 8 -10.01 17.46 3.22
C LEU A 8 -9.42 17.70 1.82
N ILE A 9 -8.16 17.32 1.62
CA ILE A 9 -7.49 17.38 0.32
C ILE A 9 -8.24 16.41 -0.60
N THR A 10 -8.74 16.93 -1.72
CA THR A 10 -9.53 16.16 -2.70
C THR A 10 -8.80 15.93 -4.01
N LEU A 11 -7.63 16.56 -4.17
CA LEU A 11 -6.82 16.43 -5.37
C LEU A 11 -5.52 15.67 -5.12
N PHE A 12 -5.16 14.83 -6.09
CA PHE A 12 -3.89 14.13 -6.14
C PHE A 12 -3.12 14.55 -7.40
N PRO A 13 -2.14 15.47 -7.28
CA PRO A 13 -1.23 15.81 -8.36
C PRO A 13 -0.06 14.83 -8.44
N TYR A 14 0.23 14.34 -9.66
CA TYR A 14 1.37 13.49 -9.96
C TYR A 14 1.99 13.91 -11.29
N ARG A 15 3.26 14.31 -11.26
CA ARG A 15 4.02 14.67 -12.45
C ARG A 15 4.89 13.52 -12.91
N PHE A 16 4.92 13.28 -14.22
CA PHE A 16 5.71 12.21 -14.81
C PHE A 16 6.04 12.48 -16.28
N ASP A 17 7.15 11.90 -16.74
CA ASP A 17 7.58 11.96 -18.13
C ASP A 17 7.21 10.68 -18.89
N VAL A 18 6.80 10.80 -20.14
CA VAL A 18 6.61 9.67 -21.05
C VAL A 18 7.65 9.80 -22.15
N THR A 19 8.52 8.79 -22.22
CA THR A 19 9.51 8.67 -23.28
C THR A 19 9.04 7.62 -24.29
N ALA A 20 8.73 8.03 -25.51
CA ALA A 20 8.41 7.13 -26.62
C ALA A 20 9.11 7.63 -27.89
N GLU A 21 9.87 6.76 -28.57
CA GLU A 21 10.48 7.05 -29.88
C GLU A 21 11.22 8.41 -29.94
N GLU A 22 12.08 8.69 -28.95
CA GLU A 22 12.86 9.94 -28.81
C GLU A 22 12.05 11.22 -28.50
N LEU A 23 10.73 11.11 -28.35
CA LEU A 23 9.89 12.19 -27.85
C LEU A 23 9.80 12.11 -26.32
N TYR A 24 10.22 13.20 -25.68
CA TYR A 24 10.00 13.47 -24.26
C TYR A 24 8.69 14.25 -24.10
N ARG A 25 7.79 13.75 -23.26
CA ARG A 25 6.52 14.40 -22.93
C ARG A 25 6.36 14.49 -21.43
N ASP A 26 6.29 15.69 -20.88
CA ASP A 26 6.10 15.93 -19.45
C ASP A 26 4.62 16.18 -19.13
N ILE A 27 4.03 15.39 -18.24
CA ILE A 27 2.60 15.44 -17.92
C ILE A 27 2.42 15.66 -16.43
N LEU A 28 1.62 16.68 -16.08
CA LEU A 28 1.05 16.82 -14.74
C LEU A 28 -0.35 16.22 -14.72
N LEU A 29 -0.50 15.04 -14.13
CA LEU A 29 -1.80 14.44 -13.83
C LEU A 29 -2.36 15.08 -12.56
N VAL A 30 -3.60 15.56 -12.59
CA VAL A 30 -4.34 16.03 -11.41
C VAL A 30 -5.62 15.22 -11.30
N TYR A 31 -5.63 14.25 -10.41
CA TYR A 31 -6.82 13.46 -10.13
C TYR A 31 -7.71 14.16 -9.11
N SER A 32 -9.02 14.19 -9.35
CA SER A 32 -10.02 14.74 -8.42
C SER A 32 -10.89 13.63 -7.85
N GLN A 33 -10.82 13.45 -6.53
CA GLN A 33 -11.74 12.60 -5.79
C GLN A 33 -13.13 13.22 -5.63
N ALA A 34 -13.29 14.54 -5.75
CA ALA A 34 -14.58 15.20 -5.54
C ALA A 34 -15.52 15.07 -6.76
N ASP A 35 -16.84 15.20 -6.51
CA ASP A 35 -17.87 15.23 -7.57
C ASP A 35 -17.86 16.54 -8.39
N THR A 36 -17.11 17.54 -7.92
CA THR A 36 -16.86 18.82 -8.59
C THR A 36 -15.41 19.21 -8.37
N LEU A 37 -14.75 19.74 -9.40
CA LEU A 37 -13.37 20.19 -9.27
C LEU A 37 -13.25 21.31 -8.22
N ALA A 38 -12.44 21.10 -7.18
CA ALA A 38 -12.09 22.13 -6.22
C ALA A 38 -11.12 23.13 -6.89
N GLU A 39 -11.65 24.22 -7.45
CA GLU A 39 -10.89 25.13 -8.32
C GLU A 39 -9.69 25.79 -7.63
N ASP A 40 -9.85 26.20 -6.37
CA ASP A 40 -8.77 26.81 -5.58
C ASP A 40 -7.68 25.77 -5.27
N GLU A 41 -8.07 24.55 -4.88
CA GLU A 41 -7.14 23.45 -4.63
C GLU A 41 -6.39 23.07 -5.92
N PHE A 42 -7.08 23.07 -7.06
CA PHE A 42 -6.47 22.80 -8.37
C PHE A 42 -5.45 23.88 -8.72
N LYS A 43 -5.80 25.15 -8.51
CA LYS A 43 -4.90 26.27 -8.73
C LYS A 43 -3.66 26.13 -7.86
N GLU A 44 -3.83 25.89 -6.56
CA GLU A 44 -2.71 25.71 -5.62
C GLU A 44 -1.82 24.52 -5.99
N ALA A 45 -2.42 23.39 -6.40
CA ALA A 45 -1.68 22.20 -6.82
C ALA A 45 -0.81 22.48 -8.08
N VAL A 46 -1.37 23.17 -9.07
CA VAL A 46 -0.63 23.55 -10.28
C VAL A 46 0.43 24.60 -9.98
N GLU A 47 0.14 25.62 -9.18
CA GLU A 47 1.13 26.65 -8.83
C GLU A 47 2.30 26.06 -8.04
N ARG A 48 2.02 25.17 -7.07
CA ARG A 48 3.06 24.47 -6.31
C ARG A 48 3.98 23.65 -7.22
N ASP A 49 3.42 22.92 -8.19
CA ASP A 49 4.22 22.16 -9.16
C ASP A 49 5.10 23.07 -10.03
N LEU A 50 4.55 24.21 -10.49
CA LEU A 50 5.29 25.17 -11.32
C LEU A 50 6.35 25.98 -10.56
N ASP A 51 6.24 26.06 -9.24
CA ASP A 51 7.26 26.72 -8.42
C ASP A 51 8.50 25.82 -8.25
N GLU A 52 8.32 24.50 -8.34
CA GLU A 52 9.40 23.50 -8.23
C GLU A 52 9.93 23.05 -9.60
N ASN A 53 9.10 23.12 -10.65
CA ASN A 53 9.38 22.54 -11.96
C ASN A 53 9.08 23.51 -13.12
N LEU A 54 9.64 23.25 -14.30
CA LEU A 54 9.25 23.97 -15.53
C LEU A 54 7.79 23.69 -15.89
N THR A 55 7.19 24.50 -16.76
CA THR A 55 5.83 24.23 -17.26
C THR A 55 5.76 22.85 -17.94
N PRO A 56 4.82 21.96 -17.56
CA PRO A 56 4.70 20.65 -18.21
C PRO A 56 4.22 20.83 -19.66
N ASP A 57 4.38 19.82 -20.50
CA ASP A 57 3.81 19.86 -21.85
C ASP A 57 2.28 19.82 -21.81
N GLU A 58 1.74 19.04 -20.87
CA GLU A 58 0.30 18.85 -20.71
C GLU A 58 -0.11 18.72 -19.23
N ILE A 59 -1.31 19.21 -18.92
CA ILE A 59 -1.97 19.01 -17.62
C ILE A 59 -3.21 18.16 -17.88
N MET A 60 -3.26 16.97 -17.30
CA MET A 60 -4.38 16.03 -17.43
C MET A 60 -5.19 16.00 -16.14
N VAL A 61 -6.40 16.54 -16.18
CA VAL A 61 -7.36 16.51 -15.08
C VAL A 61 -8.22 15.26 -15.20
N VAL A 62 -8.19 14.37 -14.20
CA VAL A 62 -8.97 13.13 -14.18
C VAL A 62 -10.11 13.25 -13.19
N VAL A 63 -11.33 13.02 -13.68
CA VAL A 63 -12.57 13.12 -12.89
C VAL A 63 -13.46 11.90 -13.13
N ARG A 64 -14.44 11.67 -12.24
CA ARG A 64 -15.54 10.75 -12.53
C ARG A 64 -16.42 11.32 -13.66
N GLN A 65 -16.98 10.47 -14.50
CA GLN A 65 -17.86 10.90 -15.59
C GLN A 65 -19.03 11.82 -15.18
N PRO A 66 -19.74 11.63 -14.06
CA PRO A 66 -20.76 12.59 -13.61
C PRO A 66 -20.25 14.02 -13.40
N ALA A 67 -18.96 14.19 -13.10
CA ALA A 67 -18.32 15.50 -12.87
C ALA A 67 -17.79 16.15 -14.16
N PHE A 68 -17.80 15.43 -15.30
CA PHE A 68 -17.11 15.85 -16.53
C PHE A 68 -17.60 17.20 -17.07
N GLU A 69 -18.91 17.32 -17.33
CA GLU A 69 -19.51 18.54 -17.91
C GLU A 69 -19.34 19.76 -16.99
N CYS A 70 -19.53 19.56 -15.68
CA CYS A 70 -19.28 20.59 -14.68
C CYS A 70 -17.83 21.06 -14.71
N THR A 71 -16.88 20.13 -14.77
CA THR A 71 -15.44 20.43 -14.79
C THR A 71 -15.05 21.17 -16.07
N VAL A 72 -15.53 20.72 -17.24
CA VAL A 72 -15.31 21.40 -18.51
C VAL A 72 -15.88 22.83 -18.49
N SER A 73 -17.11 22.99 -17.99
CA SER A 73 -17.75 24.30 -17.85
C SER A 73 -16.99 25.22 -16.88
N ALA A 74 -16.47 24.68 -15.77
CA ALA A 74 -15.64 25.43 -14.84
C ALA A 74 -14.41 26.03 -15.55
N PHE A 75 -13.70 25.26 -16.38
CA PHE A 75 -12.57 25.79 -17.14
C PHE A 75 -12.96 26.91 -18.12
N GLN A 76 -14.20 26.94 -18.60
CA GLN A 76 -14.67 27.99 -19.52
C GLN A 76 -15.08 29.27 -18.78
N ASN A 77 -15.68 29.12 -17.59
CA ASN A 77 -16.40 30.20 -16.93
C ASN A 77 -15.75 30.71 -15.63
N SER A 78 -14.84 29.95 -15.02
CA SER A 78 -14.19 30.31 -13.76
C SER A 78 -13.09 31.37 -13.94
N ALA A 79 -13.19 32.42 -13.14
CA ALA A 79 -12.12 33.42 -13.02
C ALA A 79 -10.85 32.82 -12.38
N VAL A 80 -10.98 31.85 -11.46
CA VAL A 80 -9.86 31.17 -10.80
C VAL A 80 -9.08 30.38 -11.85
N LEU A 81 -9.75 29.53 -12.62
CA LEU A 81 -9.11 28.70 -13.64
C LEU A 81 -8.58 29.52 -14.82
N ALA A 82 -9.19 30.68 -15.13
CA ALA A 82 -8.66 31.62 -16.11
C ALA A 82 -7.26 32.16 -15.74
N THR A 83 -6.92 32.24 -14.44
CA THR A 83 -5.56 32.64 -14.02
C THR A 83 -4.52 31.58 -14.36
N ILE A 84 -4.84 30.31 -14.14
CA ILE A 84 -3.97 29.18 -14.52
C ILE A 84 -3.76 29.15 -16.03
N LYS A 85 -4.83 29.27 -16.83
CA LYS A 85 -4.74 29.29 -18.31
C LYS A 85 -3.82 30.38 -18.85
N LYS A 86 -3.70 31.51 -18.15
CA LYS A 86 -2.78 32.60 -18.54
C LYS A 86 -1.33 32.34 -18.12
N ARG A 87 -1.12 31.52 -17.09
CA ARG A 87 0.20 31.20 -16.52
C ARG A 87 0.84 29.99 -17.22
N VAL A 88 0.04 29.05 -17.72
CA VAL A 88 0.53 27.84 -18.38
C VAL A 88 0.37 27.92 -19.90
N ASN A 89 1.43 27.54 -20.61
CA ASN A 89 1.41 27.33 -22.06
C ASN A 89 1.10 25.88 -22.45
N SER A 90 0.83 25.01 -21.46
CA SER A 90 0.47 23.60 -21.63
C SER A 90 -0.94 23.43 -22.17
N ALA A 91 -1.19 22.31 -22.85
CA ALA A 91 -2.57 21.87 -23.06
C ALA A 91 -3.17 21.43 -21.72
N ILE A 92 -4.42 21.82 -21.44
CA ILE A 92 -5.18 21.29 -20.30
C ILE A 92 -6.26 20.38 -20.86
N ILE A 93 -6.26 19.13 -20.40
CA ILE A 93 -7.14 18.05 -20.86
C ILE A 93 -7.96 17.59 -19.68
N VAL A 94 -9.28 17.54 -19.82
CA VAL A 94 -10.16 16.86 -18.86
C VAL A 94 -10.46 15.48 -19.41
N ALA A 95 -10.18 14.44 -18.64
CA ALA A 95 -10.50 13.05 -18.94
C ALA A 95 -11.43 12.50 -17.84
N ALA A 96 -12.46 11.76 -18.25
CA ALA A 96 -13.41 11.15 -17.35
C ALA A 96 -13.36 9.63 -17.41
N PHE A 97 -13.65 8.96 -16.28
CA PHE A 97 -13.82 7.52 -16.22
C PHE A 97 -15.24 7.09 -15.83
N GLY A 98 -15.65 5.92 -16.31
CA GLY A 98 -16.93 5.28 -16.04
C GLY A 98 -16.96 4.41 -14.78
N SER A 99 -18.09 3.79 -14.49
CA SER A 99 -18.25 2.85 -13.35
C SER A 99 -17.38 1.60 -13.48
N ASP A 100 -16.91 1.30 -14.68
CA ASP A 100 -15.97 0.23 -15.01
C ASP A 100 -14.50 0.68 -14.97
N GLY A 101 -14.22 1.92 -14.58
CA GLY A 101 -12.88 2.50 -14.49
C GLY A 101 -12.21 2.81 -15.83
N ARG A 102 -12.91 2.65 -16.95
CA ARG A 102 -12.38 2.98 -18.29
C ARG A 102 -12.61 4.44 -18.62
N GLU A 103 -11.73 5.01 -19.44
CA GLU A 103 -11.89 6.38 -19.94
C GLU A 103 -13.12 6.47 -20.86
N THR A 104 -14.08 7.32 -20.51
CA THR A 104 -15.35 7.49 -21.25
C THR A 104 -15.40 8.79 -22.06
N TYR A 105 -14.88 9.88 -21.49
CA TYR A 105 -14.85 11.19 -22.16
C TYR A 105 -13.47 11.84 -22.04
N ARG A 106 -13.16 12.69 -23.03
CA ARG A 106 -11.94 13.49 -23.06
C ARG A 106 -12.19 14.80 -23.81
N GLN A 107 -11.73 15.91 -23.25
CA GLN A 107 -11.80 17.22 -23.91
C GLN A 107 -10.60 18.08 -23.57
N VAL A 108 -10.02 18.72 -24.59
CA VAL A 108 -9.04 19.80 -24.41
C VAL A 108 -9.80 21.07 -24.05
N VAL A 109 -9.50 21.63 -22.88
CA VAL A 109 -10.17 22.84 -22.34
C VAL A 109 -9.28 24.09 -22.40
N HIS A 110 -7.99 23.93 -22.72
CA HIS A 110 -7.01 25.00 -22.95
C HIS A 110 -5.85 24.49 -23.80
N GLY A 111 -5.26 25.38 -24.60
CA GLY A 111 -4.08 25.07 -25.42
C GLY A 111 -4.35 24.08 -26.55
N ALA A 112 -3.27 23.60 -27.17
CA ALA A 112 -3.30 22.56 -28.21
C ALA A 112 -2.36 21.43 -27.81
N THR A 113 -2.82 20.19 -27.95
CA THR A 113 -2.02 18.99 -27.67
C THR A 113 -0.96 18.82 -28.77
N LYS A 114 0.30 18.64 -28.37
CA LYS A 114 1.39 18.34 -29.30
C LYS A 114 1.58 16.84 -29.53
N PHE A 115 0.94 16.02 -28.70
CA PHE A 115 1.15 14.59 -28.62
C PHE A 115 -0.16 13.82 -28.81
N GLU A 116 -0.03 12.57 -29.23
CA GLU A 116 -1.17 11.64 -29.28
C GLU A 116 -1.80 11.46 -27.88
N PRO A 117 -3.13 11.27 -27.79
CA PRO A 117 -3.80 11.11 -26.51
C PRO A 117 -3.29 9.90 -25.71
N LEU A 118 -2.76 10.15 -24.51
CA LEU A 118 -2.38 9.10 -23.57
C LEU A 118 -3.59 8.69 -22.73
N ARG A 119 -4.11 7.48 -22.97
CA ARG A 119 -5.28 6.93 -22.28
C ARG A 119 -5.03 6.68 -20.80
N LEU A 120 -6.03 6.96 -19.96
CA LEU A 120 -5.96 6.81 -18.51
C LEU A 120 -5.51 5.41 -18.07
N GLU A 121 -5.97 4.35 -18.75
CA GLU A 121 -5.64 2.96 -18.41
C GLU A 121 -4.14 2.68 -18.48
N ARG A 122 -3.39 3.40 -19.33
CA ARG A 122 -1.93 3.28 -19.42
C ARG A 122 -1.21 3.92 -18.24
N LEU A 123 -1.89 4.81 -17.51
CA LEU A 123 -1.32 5.57 -16.40
C LEU A 123 -1.55 4.91 -15.05
N VAL A 124 -2.66 4.18 -14.88
CA VAL A 124 -3.07 3.62 -13.58
C VAL A 124 -1.94 2.86 -12.88
N ARG A 125 -1.29 1.92 -13.58
CA ARG A 125 -0.25 1.08 -12.99
C ARG A 125 0.98 1.89 -12.54
N ARG A 126 1.43 2.83 -13.38
CA ARG A 126 2.56 3.71 -13.06
C ARG A 126 2.22 4.60 -11.86
N THR A 127 1.04 5.22 -11.88
CA THR A 127 0.61 6.12 -10.81
C THR A 127 0.47 5.39 -9.46
N ILE A 128 -0.07 4.17 -9.44
CA ILE A 128 -0.13 3.36 -8.20
C ILE A 128 1.27 2.99 -7.71
N THR A 129 2.21 2.69 -8.62
CA THR A 129 3.61 2.44 -8.27
C THR A 129 4.27 3.68 -7.67
N HIS A 130 3.97 4.87 -8.20
CA HIS A 130 4.43 6.14 -7.64
C HIS A 130 3.91 6.37 -6.22
N ILE A 131 2.60 6.19 -5.98
CA ILE A 131 1.99 6.31 -4.64
C ILE A 131 2.71 5.38 -3.65
N LEU A 132 2.94 4.12 -4.03
CA LEU A 132 3.65 3.16 -3.18
C LEU A 132 5.07 3.63 -2.83
N THR A 133 5.79 4.16 -3.82
CA THR A 133 7.19 4.57 -3.66
C THR A 133 7.31 5.84 -2.82
N ARG A 134 6.37 6.78 -2.99
CA ARG A 134 6.31 8.05 -2.26
C ARG A 134 6.13 7.86 -0.76
N HIS A 135 5.41 6.83 -0.34
CA HIS A 135 5.08 6.56 1.07
C HIS A 135 5.97 5.51 1.73
N ASP A 136 7.14 5.20 1.15
CA ASP A 136 8.03 4.15 1.66
C ASP A 136 7.27 2.85 1.95
N GLY A 137 6.46 2.39 0.99
CA GLY A 137 5.58 1.23 1.14
C GLY A 137 6.30 -0.11 1.40
N TYR A 138 7.63 -0.09 1.43
CA TYR A 138 8.48 -1.24 1.76
C TYR A 138 9.02 -1.09 3.18
N GLU A 139 8.86 -2.16 3.95
CA GLU A 139 9.56 -2.29 5.22
C GLU A 139 10.81 -3.14 5.00
N GLU A 140 11.97 -2.52 5.21
CA GLU A 140 13.28 -3.13 4.99
C GLU A 140 13.89 -3.69 6.28
N ALA A 141 14.61 -4.78 6.12
CA ALA A 141 15.44 -5.40 7.15
C ALA A 141 16.64 -4.51 7.45
N HIS A 142 17.13 -4.59 8.69
CA HIS A 142 18.39 -3.97 9.09
C HIS A 142 19.47 -5.04 9.29
N GLY A 143 20.73 -4.63 9.44
CA GLY A 143 21.85 -5.58 9.60
C GLY A 143 21.65 -6.60 10.73
N ASN A 144 20.84 -6.26 11.73
CA ASN A 144 20.59 -7.09 12.92
C ASN A 144 19.34 -7.98 12.81
N TYR A 145 18.40 -7.68 11.90
CA TYR A 145 17.19 -8.49 11.76
C TYR A 145 16.64 -8.54 10.34
N HIS A 146 15.91 -9.60 10.02
CA HIS A 146 15.17 -9.75 8.77
C HIS A 146 13.81 -10.38 9.02
N PHE A 147 13.00 -10.66 7.99
CA PHE A 147 11.62 -11.11 8.19
C PHE A 147 11.43 -12.57 7.81
N GLN A 148 10.52 -13.26 8.49
CA GLN A 148 10.04 -14.58 8.10
C GLN A 148 8.58 -14.46 7.64
N ILE A 149 8.31 -14.78 6.38
CA ILE A 149 6.96 -14.78 5.80
C ILE A 149 6.19 -16.05 6.20
N PRO A 150 4.84 -16.09 6.08
CA PRO A 150 4.02 -17.22 6.53
C PRO A 150 4.37 -18.59 5.95
N SER A 151 5.07 -18.65 4.81
CA SER A 151 5.60 -19.90 4.25
C SER A 151 6.81 -20.47 4.99
N GLY A 152 7.32 -19.77 6.02
CA GLY A 152 8.55 -20.09 6.72
C GLY A 152 9.82 -19.62 6.00
N ARG A 153 9.70 -19.01 4.81
CA ARG A 153 10.83 -18.42 4.09
C ARG A 153 11.21 -17.07 4.69
N HIS A 154 12.46 -16.69 4.50
CA HIS A 154 13.03 -15.47 5.05
C HIS A 154 13.16 -14.41 3.95
N THR A 155 12.94 -13.14 4.25
CA THR A 155 13.06 -12.04 3.28
C THR A 155 13.71 -10.82 3.92
N GLU A 156 14.44 -10.05 3.11
CA GLU A 156 15.05 -8.78 3.50
C GLU A 156 14.05 -7.62 3.53
N ARG A 157 12.87 -7.77 2.92
CA ARG A 157 11.85 -6.72 2.91
C ARG A 157 10.47 -7.28 2.58
N PHE A 158 9.44 -6.55 2.94
CA PHE A 158 8.06 -6.85 2.55
C PHE A 158 7.27 -5.55 2.33
N ILE A 159 6.11 -5.65 1.69
CA ILE A 159 5.24 -4.50 1.45
C ILE A 159 4.29 -4.34 2.63
N ARG A 160 4.26 -3.14 3.21
CA ARG A 160 3.29 -2.78 4.25
C ARG A 160 2.21 -1.89 3.67
N TYR A 161 1.14 -2.51 3.18
CA TYR A 161 0.07 -1.78 2.50
C TYR A 161 -0.53 -0.63 3.32
N ALA A 162 -0.61 -0.76 4.65
CA ALA A 162 -1.17 0.29 5.51
C ALA A 162 -0.42 1.63 5.43
N SER A 163 0.88 1.64 5.08
CA SER A 163 1.61 2.91 4.88
C SER A 163 1.27 3.60 3.55
N VAL A 164 0.58 2.92 2.63
CA VAL A 164 0.19 3.46 1.31
C VAL A 164 -1.13 4.23 1.38
N LEU A 165 -1.86 4.13 2.49
CA LEU A 165 -3.22 4.65 2.67
C LEU A 165 -3.29 6.05 3.32
N VAL A 166 -2.26 6.87 3.15
CA VAL A 166 -2.14 8.12 3.93
C VAL A 166 -3.07 9.23 3.40
N ASP A 167 -3.33 9.26 2.09
CA ASP A 167 -4.12 10.29 1.42
C ASP A 167 -5.39 9.72 0.78
N ALA A 168 -6.52 10.39 1.01
CA ALA A 168 -7.83 9.92 0.54
C ALA A 168 -7.96 9.98 -1.00
N ALA A 169 -7.37 10.99 -1.65
CA ALA A 169 -7.40 11.15 -3.09
C ALA A 169 -6.50 10.11 -3.76
N GLU A 170 -5.34 9.81 -3.18
CA GLU A 170 -4.47 8.72 -3.63
C GLU A 170 -5.15 7.36 -3.47
N LEU A 171 -5.75 7.08 -2.31
CA LEU A 171 -6.52 5.85 -2.08
C LEU A 171 -7.68 5.72 -3.08
N SER A 172 -8.37 6.83 -3.35
CA SER A 172 -9.43 6.87 -4.35
C SER A 172 -8.89 6.59 -5.76
N PHE A 173 -7.69 7.05 -6.10
CA PHE A 173 -7.02 6.69 -7.35
C PHE A 173 -6.63 5.20 -7.40
N VAL A 174 -6.14 4.63 -6.30
CA VAL A 174 -5.86 3.18 -6.22
C VAL A 174 -7.15 2.37 -6.44
N ALA A 175 -8.28 2.81 -5.86
CA ALA A 175 -9.59 2.20 -6.05
C ALA A 175 -10.12 2.30 -7.48
N LEU A 176 -9.80 3.36 -8.23
CA LEU A 176 -10.09 3.46 -9.67
C LEU A 176 -9.49 2.27 -10.44
N GLY A 177 -8.26 1.85 -10.10
CA GLY A 177 -7.63 0.69 -10.73
C GLY A 177 -8.33 -0.65 -10.48
N ALA A 178 -9.21 -0.73 -9.47
CA ALA A 178 -9.99 -1.92 -9.17
C ALA A 178 -11.27 -2.06 -10.01
N LEU A 179 -11.85 -0.94 -10.45
CA LEU A 179 -13.14 -0.90 -11.14
C LEU A 179 -13.19 -1.79 -12.40
N PRO A 180 -12.15 -1.87 -13.26
CA PRO A 180 -12.18 -2.74 -14.43
C PRO A 180 -12.15 -4.25 -14.12
N LEU A 181 -11.83 -4.62 -12.87
CA LEU A 181 -11.59 -5.99 -12.44
C LEU A 181 -12.76 -6.58 -11.65
N ILE A 182 -13.71 -5.74 -11.25
CA ILE A 182 -14.85 -6.13 -10.42
C ILE A 182 -16.16 -6.03 -11.20
N SER A 183 -17.18 -6.73 -10.71
CA SER A 183 -18.55 -6.47 -11.15
C SER A 183 -19.03 -5.14 -10.57
N GLU A 184 -19.67 -4.32 -11.40
CA GLU A 184 -20.39 -3.12 -10.93
C GLU A 184 -21.48 -3.45 -9.90
N HIS A 185 -21.89 -4.72 -9.76
CA HIS A 185 -22.86 -5.19 -8.77
C HIS A 185 -22.22 -5.80 -7.51
N ILE A 186 -20.91 -5.64 -7.31
CA ILE A 186 -20.23 -6.10 -6.09
C ILE A 186 -21.00 -5.68 -4.84
N ASN A 187 -21.23 -6.60 -3.90
CA ASN A 187 -21.92 -6.29 -2.64
C ASN A 187 -21.24 -6.89 -1.41
N LEU A 188 -20.23 -7.75 -1.63
CA LEU A 188 -19.46 -8.38 -0.58
C LEU A 188 -17.98 -8.45 -0.98
N ALA A 189 -17.12 -7.92 -0.12
CA ALA A 189 -15.67 -8.01 -0.23
C ALA A 189 -15.11 -8.77 0.97
N TYR A 190 -14.29 -9.78 0.71
CA TYR A 190 -13.40 -10.38 1.70
C TYR A 190 -12.03 -9.73 1.58
N VAL A 191 -11.40 -9.35 2.70
CA VAL A 191 -10.08 -8.70 2.70
C VAL A 191 -9.12 -9.44 3.61
N ASP A 192 -7.86 -9.53 3.21
CA ASP A 192 -6.81 -10.23 3.98
C ASP A 192 -6.34 -9.41 5.19
N THR A 193 -6.41 -8.09 5.10
CA THR A 193 -6.06 -7.13 6.16
C THR A 193 -7.15 -6.09 6.36
N SER A 194 -7.31 -5.62 7.60
CA SER A 194 -8.22 -4.54 7.97
C SER A 194 -7.90 -3.21 7.27
N GLY A 195 -6.64 -3.00 6.85
CA GLY A 195 -6.25 -1.82 6.06
C GLY A 195 -7.03 -1.68 4.74
N LEU A 196 -7.54 -2.79 4.18
CA LEU A 196 -8.34 -2.72 2.95
C LEU A 196 -9.79 -2.26 3.15
N PHE A 197 -10.24 -1.99 4.38
CA PHE A 197 -11.59 -1.49 4.62
C PHE A 197 -11.83 -0.14 3.93
N GLU A 198 -10.87 0.78 4.04
CA GLU A 198 -10.95 2.11 3.44
C GLU A 198 -10.86 2.02 1.91
N PHE A 199 -10.04 1.11 1.39
CA PHE A 199 -9.97 0.81 -0.04
C PHE A 199 -11.32 0.33 -0.60
N VAL A 200 -12.00 -0.59 0.09
CA VAL A 200 -13.34 -1.04 -0.33
C VAL A 200 -14.38 0.07 -0.18
N ALA A 201 -14.23 0.95 0.82
CA ALA A 201 -15.06 2.14 0.95
C ALA A 201 -14.87 3.09 -0.24
N ALA A 202 -13.63 3.30 -0.70
CA ALA A 202 -13.33 4.11 -1.88
C ALA A 202 -13.88 3.50 -3.19
N ILE A 203 -13.86 2.17 -3.34
CA ILE A 203 -14.57 1.50 -4.45
C ILE A 203 -16.08 1.78 -4.35
N SER A 204 -16.64 1.66 -3.15
CA SER A 204 -18.06 1.91 -2.92
C SER A 204 -18.46 3.36 -3.21
N ASP A 205 -17.59 4.32 -2.91
CA ASP A 205 -17.75 5.75 -3.22
C ASP A 205 -17.81 5.98 -4.74
N HIS A 206 -16.83 5.44 -5.48
CA HIS A 206 -16.83 5.48 -6.94
C HIS A 206 -18.14 4.98 -7.54
N LEU A 207 -18.57 3.78 -7.16
CA LEU A 207 -19.79 3.18 -7.72
C LEU A 207 -21.06 3.95 -7.34
N ARG A 208 -21.06 4.64 -6.19
CA ARG A 208 -22.19 5.49 -5.73
C ARG A 208 -22.29 6.80 -6.47
N ALA A 209 -21.18 7.36 -6.94
CA ALA A 209 -21.20 8.56 -7.77
C ALA A 209 -21.99 8.35 -9.07
N PHE A 210 -22.04 7.11 -9.59
CA PHE A 210 -22.85 6.75 -10.77
C PHE A 210 -24.29 6.35 -10.41
N VAL A 211 -24.50 5.73 -9.24
CA VAL A 211 -25.83 5.28 -8.77
C VAL A 211 -25.97 5.60 -7.27
N GLN A 212 -26.54 6.75 -6.95
CA GLN A 212 -26.62 7.26 -5.56
C GLN A 212 -27.37 6.33 -4.59
N THR A 213 -28.35 5.58 -5.08
CA THR A 213 -29.16 4.64 -4.28
C THR A 213 -28.45 3.32 -3.98
N ARG A 214 -27.24 3.12 -4.50
CA ARG A 214 -26.46 1.90 -4.33
C ARG A 214 -26.12 1.67 -2.84
N PRO A 215 -26.34 0.45 -2.31
CA PRO A 215 -25.90 0.11 -0.96
C PRO A 215 -24.38 0.03 -0.87
N SER A 216 -23.83 0.30 0.31
CA SER A 216 -22.40 0.11 0.56
C SER A 216 -22.00 -1.36 0.42
N ILE A 217 -20.76 -1.60 -0.03
CA ILE A 217 -20.19 -2.94 -0.09
C ILE A 217 -20.00 -3.46 1.34
N THR A 218 -20.50 -4.66 1.63
CA THR A 218 -20.23 -5.34 2.90
C THR A 218 -18.79 -5.85 2.91
N VAL A 219 -18.03 -5.57 3.97
CA VAL A 219 -16.62 -6.00 4.07
C VAL A 219 -16.45 -7.01 5.19
N LYS A 220 -15.64 -8.05 4.95
CA LYS A 220 -15.27 -9.06 5.93
C LYS A 220 -13.76 -9.29 5.91
N ASN A 221 -13.09 -9.09 7.03
CA ASN A 221 -11.68 -9.47 7.17
C ASN A 221 -11.58 -10.97 7.44
N PHE A 222 -10.75 -11.68 6.68
CA PHE A 222 -10.47 -13.10 6.88
C PHE A 222 -9.08 -13.37 7.48
N GLN A 223 -8.38 -12.33 7.92
CA GLN A 223 -7.10 -12.39 8.66
C GLN A 223 -6.02 -13.17 7.92
N SER A 224 -5.92 -12.95 6.60
CA SER A 224 -4.87 -13.50 5.75
C SER A 224 -4.64 -15.01 5.98
N TYR A 225 -3.40 -15.43 6.20
CA TYR A 225 -3.01 -16.82 6.46
C TYR A 225 -3.54 -17.39 7.77
N ASP A 226 -3.83 -16.56 8.76
CA ASP A 226 -4.27 -17.01 10.09
C ASP A 226 -5.76 -17.41 10.08
N GLY A 227 -6.60 -16.70 9.31
CA GLY A 227 -8.05 -16.91 9.32
C GLY A 227 -8.66 -17.55 8.06
N TYR A 228 -7.93 -17.69 6.95
CA TYR A 228 -8.55 -18.16 5.69
C TYR A 228 -9.21 -19.54 5.83
N LYS A 229 -8.61 -20.47 6.61
CA LYS A 229 -9.12 -21.83 6.82
C LYS A 229 -10.47 -21.88 7.52
N GLU A 230 -10.71 -20.93 8.42
CA GLU A 230 -11.93 -20.84 9.22
C GLU A 230 -12.99 -19.97 8.52
N CYS A 231 -12.57 -19.13 7.58
CA CYS A 231 -13.44 -18.27 6.81
C CYS A 231 -14.34 -19.07 5.85
N ARG A 232 -15.65 -18.90 6.00
CA ARG A 232 -16.64 -19.42 5.05
C ARG A 232 -16.91 -18.41 3.95
N PHE A 233 -16.14 -18.51 2.87
CA PHE A 233 -16.31 -17.67 1.69
C PHE A 233 -17.68 -17.91 1.02
N ARG A 234 -18.43 -16.82 0.85
CA ARG A 234 -19.68 -16.86 0.07
C ARG A 234 -19.33 -16.91 -1.42
N VAL A 235 -19.89 -17.88 -2.14
CA VAL A 235 -19.70 -18.00 -3.59
C VAL A 235 -20.88 -17.33 -4.29
N ALA A 236 -20.66 -16.15 -4.86
CA ALA A 236 -21.61 -15.44 -5.69
C ALA A 236 -20.86 -14.52 -6.68
N PRO A 237 -21.40 -14.22 -7.87
CA PRO A 237 -20.74 -13.33 -8.85
C PRO A 237 -20.46 -11.91 -8.33
N THR A 238 -21.18 -11.48 -7.30
CA THR A 238 -21.05 -10.16 -6.65
C THR A 238 -20.10 -10.17 -5.44
N THR A 239 -19.39 -11.28 -5.22
CA THR A 239 -18.45 -11.44 -4.11
C THR A 239 -17.02 -11.46 -4.62
N PHE A 240 -16.15 -10.67 -4.01
CA PHE A 240 -14.73 -10.58 -4.37
C PHE A 240 -13.84 -10.75 -3.14
N VAL A 241 -12.62 -11.20 -3.35
CA VAL A 241 -11.57 -11.32 -2.35
C VAL A 241 -10.44 -10.38 -2.74
N PHE A 242 -10.06 -9.46 -1.87
CA PHE A 242 -8.92 -8.59 -2.05
C PHE A 242 -7.76 -9.05 -1.18
N ILE A 243 -6.59 -9.17 -1.79
CA ILE A 243 -5.33 -9.49 -1.13
C ILE A 243 -4.41 -8.27 -1.28
N SER A 244 -4.01 -7.69 -0.16
CA SER A 244 -3.27 -6.43 -0.08
C SER A 244 -1.96 -6.44 -0.87
N ALA A 245 -1.12 -7.45 -0.62
CA ALA A 245 0.15 -7.60 -1.31
C ALA A 245 0.54 -9.08 -1.46
N SER A 246 1.16 -9.43 -2.58
CA SER A 246 1.57 -10.82 -2.85
C SER A 246 2.83 -10.91 -3.69
N GLY A 247 3.79 -11.72 -3.23
CA GLY A 247 5.00 -12.07 -3.98
C GLY A 247 4.95 -13.45 -4.64
N SER A 248 4.03 -14.34 -4.22
CA SER A 248 3.98 -15.71 -4.72
C SER A 248 2.59 -16.20 -5.10
N GLY A 249 1.52 -15.50 -4.70
CA GLY A 249 0.13 -15.95 -4.88
C GLY A 249 -0.25 -17.17 -4.03
N THR A 250 0.49 -17.51 -2.98
CA THR A 250 0.17 -18.70 -2.18
C THR A 250 -1.20 -18.57 -1.50
N LEU A 251 -1.53 -17.41 -0.94
CA LEU A 251 -2.83 -17.20 -0.28
C LEU A 251 -4.01 -17.37 -1.25
N SER A 252 -3.91 -16.81 -2.47
CA SER A 252 -4.96 -16.96 -3.47
C SER A 252 -5.14 -18.43 -3.90
N ARG A 253 -4.05 -19.17 -4.10
CA ARG A 253 -4.13 -20.62 -4.38
C ARG A 253 -4.79 -21.41 -3.26
N GLU A 254 -4.47 -21.10 -2.01
CA GLU A 254 -5.10 -21.78 -0.87
C GLU A 254 -6.59 -21.45 -0.74
N ILE A 255 -6.97 -20.19 -0.98
CA ILE A 255 -8.39 -19.79 -1.03
C ILE A 255 -9.13 -20.50 -2.18
N LEU A 256 -8.55 -20.61 -3.38
CA LEU A 256 -9.16 -21.32 -4.52
C LEU A 256 -9.32 -22.83 -4.27
N LYS A 257 -8.43 -23.44 -3.51
CA LYS A 257 -8.57 -24.86 -3.12
C LYS A 257 -9.70 -25.07 -2.12
N GLN A 258 -9.88 -24.12 -1.20
CA GLN A 258 -10.90 -24.20 -0.15
C GLN A 258 -12.29 -23.75 -0.62
N ALA A 259 -12.34 -22.69 -1.44
CA ALA A 259 -13.56 -22.06 -1.90
C ALA A 259 -13.72 -22.22 -3.41
N ARG A 260 -14.93 -22.52 -3.87
CA ARG A 260 -15.27 -22.62 -5.30
C ARG A 260 -15.45 -21.23 -5.96
N LEU A 261 -14.55 -20.30 -5.65
CA LEU A 261 -14.51 -18.97 -6.28
C LEU A 261 -13.84 -19.06 -7.65
N SER A 262 -14.23 -18.18 -8.57
CA SER A 262 -13.49 -18.02 -9.83
C SER A 262 -12.15 -17.31 -9.55
N PRO A 263 -11.05 -17.64 -10.25
CA PRO A 263 -9.78 -16.93 -10.12
C PRO A 263 -9.91 -15.40 -10.30
N GLN A 264 -10.81 -14.95 -11.16
CA GLN A 264 -11.08 -13.52 -11.42
C GLN A 264 -11.70 -12.80 -10.22
N GLN A 265 -12.29 -13.53 -9.27
CA GLN A 265 -12.86 -12.96 -8.04
C GLN A 265 -11.82 -12.73 -6.95
N ILE A 266 -10.58 -13.19 -7.13
CA ILE A 266 -9.47 -12.94 -6.21
C ILE A 266 -8.55 -11.90 -6.86
N ILE A 267 -8.55 -10.71 -6.28
CA ILE A 267 -7.84 -9.55 -6.81
C ILE A 267 -6.70 -9.21 -5.85
N HIS A 268 -5.49 -9.22 -6.39
CA HIS A 268 -4.32 -8.72 -5.70
C HIS A 268 -4.19 -7.23 -5.94
N LEU A 269 -4.11 -6.46 -4.87
CA LEU A 269 -3.95 -5.02 -5.00
C LEU A 269 -2.53 -4.70 -5.50
N LEU A 270 -1.52 -5.22 -4.79
CA LEU A 270 -0.11 -5.13 -5.16
C LEU A 270 0.46 -6.52 -5.43
N TYR A 271 1.15 -6.67 -6.56
CA TYR A 271 1.86 -7.89 -6.90
C TYR A 271 3.32 -7.60 -7.24
N PHE A 272 4.24 -8.31 -6.59
CA PHE A 272 5.69 -8.17 -6.75
C PHE A 272 6.37 -9.52 -7.00
N GLY A 273 5.60 -10.51 -7.48
CA GLY A 273 6.12 -11.83 -7.75
C GLY A 273 6.84 -11.94 -9.08
N ARG A 274 7.75 -12.92 -9.16
CA ARG A 274 8.50 -13.26 -10.38
C ARG A 274 7.79 -14.25 -11.30
N SER A 275 6.70 -14.89 -10.86
CA SER A 275 6.00 -15.87 -11.70
C SER A 275 5.15 -15.19 -12.76
N GLU A 276 5.13 -15.77 -13.96
CA GLU A 276 4.22 -15.43 -15.07
C GLU A 276 2.75 -15.81 -14.80
N GLU A 277 2.41 -16.22 -13.57
CA GLU A 277 1.04 -16.59 -13.24
C GLU A 277 0.12 -15.37 -13.37
N SER A 278 -0.95 -15.54 -14.16
CA SER A 278 -1.95 -14.52 -14.45
C SER A 278 -2.93 -14.34 -13.28
N PHE A 279 -2.41 -13.85 -12.15
CA PHE A 279 -3.26 -13.34 -11.09
C PHE A 279 -3.97 -12.07 -11.56
N THR A 280 -5.25 -11.92 -11.21
CA THR A 280 -5.94 -10.65 -11.35
C THR A 280 -5.29 -9.65 -10.40
N THR A 281 -4.64 -8.63 -10.95
CA THR A 281 -3.85 -7.66 -10.19
C THR A 281 -4.26 -6.24 -10.56
N ILE A 282 -4.37 -5.37 -9.56
CA ILE A 282 -4.59 -3.93 -9.78
C ILE A 282 -3.28 -3.28 -10.20
N CYS A 283 -2.21 -3.53 -9.43
CA CYS A 283 -0.88 -3.04 -9.76
C CYS A 283 0.15 -4.17 -9.65
N ASN A 284 0.72 -4.55 -10.79
CA ASN A 284 1.94 -5.34 -10.86
C ASN A 284 3.15 -4.40 -10.76
N LEU A 285 3.94 -4.53 -9.71
CA LEU A 285 5.05 -3.63 -9.40
C LEU A 285 6.29 -3.89 -10.26
N SER A 286 6.34 -4.98 -11.02
CA SER A 286 7.45 -5.24 -11.94
C SER A 286 7.60 -4.11 -12.96
N ARG A 287 8.84 -3.82 -13.33
CA ARG A 287 9.15 -2.85 -14.37
C ARG A 287 8.50 -3.24 -15.70
N HIS A 288 7.91 -2.27 -16.39
CA HIS A 288 7.35 -2.43 -17.72
C HIS A 288 7.65 -1.17 -18.54
N PRO A 289 8.28 -1.26 -19.73
CA PRO A 289 8.74 -0.08 -20.49
C PRO A 289 7.66 0.99 -20.68
N GLU A 290 6.43 0.59 -20.99
CA GLU A 290 5.34 1.54 -21.23
C GLU A 290 4.44 1.80 -20.01
N LEU A 291 3.93 0.74 -19.38
CA LEU A 291 2.90 0.84 -18.34
C LEU A 291 3.46 1.09 -16.93
N ASN A 292 4.75 0.81 -16.70
CA ASN A 292 5.38 0.99 -15.39
C ASN A 292 6.90 1.16 -15.50
N PRO A 293 7.39 2.22 -16.15
CA PRO A 293 8.83 2.42 -16.38
C PRO A 293 9.62 2.56 -15.07
N GLU A 294 8.96 3.07 -14.03
CA GLU A 294 9.45 3.25 -12.66
C GLU A 294 9.27 2.00 -11.78
N GLY A 295 8.73 0.91 -12.34
CA GLY A 295 8.53 -0.34 -11.61
C GLY A 295 9.83 -0.99 -11.14
N LEU A 296 9.70 -1.93 -10.21
CA LEU A 296 10.81 -2.68 -9.65
C LEU A 296 11.50 -3.53 -10.72
N ASP A 297 12.82 -3.32 -10.87
CA ASP A 297 13.69 -4.24 -11.56
C ASP A 297 13.73 -5.60 -10.83
N GLU A 298 14.00 -6.69 -11.56
CA GLU A 298 14.07 -8.03 -10.95
C GLU A 298 15.08 -8.13 -9.80
N SER A 299 16.16 -7.36 -9.87
CA SER A 299 17.18 -7.23 -8.83
C SER A 299 16.68 -6.53 -7.56
N LYS A 300 15.63 -5.73 -7.68
CA LYS A 300 14.98 -4.99 -6.58
C LYS A 300 13.72 -5.68 -6.07
N LEU A 301 13.30 -6.81 -6.65
CA LEU A 301 12.21 -7.60 -6.06
C LEU A 301 12.69 -8.25 -4.75
N PRO A 302 11.83 -8.31 -3.71
CA PRO A 302 12.17 -8.97 -2.45
C PRO A 302 12.64 -10.42 -2.70
N GLN A 303 13.84 -10.74 -2.20
CA GLN A 303 14.38 -12.09 -2.30
C GLN A 303 13.88 -12.95 -1.13
N ASP A 304 13.38 -14.14 -1.44
CA ASP A 304 12.99 -15.11 -0.42
C ASP A 304 14.03 -16.24 -0.29
N TYR A 305 14.55 -16.42 0.92
CA TYR A 305 15.50 -17.47 1.25
C TYR A 305 14.80 -18.62 1.96
N ARG A 306 15.23 -19.86 1.71
CA ARG A 306 14.78 -21.00 2.53
C ARG A 306 15.39 -20.85 3.92
N ALA A 307 14.63 -21.18 4.97
CA ALA A 307 15.12 -21.05 6.35
C ALA A 307 16.45 -21.81 6.59
N ILE A 308 16.59 -23.00 6.00
CA ILE A 308 17.79 -23.84 6.12
C ILE A 308 19.03 -23.27 5.42
N ASP A 309 18.84 -22.37 4.46
CA ASP A 309 19.90 -21.82 3.61
C ASP A 309 19.74 -20.30 3.45
N CYS A 310 19.46 -19.63 4.57
CA CYS A 310 19.26 -18.19 4.58
C CYS A 310 20.58 -17.44 4.72
N GLU A 311 20.95 -16.68 3.69
CA GLU A 311 22.15 -15.84 3.72
C GLU A 311 22.12 -14.78 4.82
N LEU A 312 20.94 -14.26 5.16
CA LEU A 312 20.77 -13.28 6.22
C LEU A 312 21.07 -13.89 7.59
N CYS A 313 20.57 -15.10 7.86
CA CYS A 313 20.93 -15.87 9.06
C CYS A 313 22.45 -16.14 9.12
N LYS A 314 23.07 -16.52 7.99
CA LYS A 314 24.53 -16.75 7.92
C LYS A 314 25.35 -15.50 8.24
N LYS A 315 24.81 -14.31 7.95
CA LYS A 315 25.41 -13.00 8.28
C LYS A 315 25.15 -12.56 9.73
N GLY A 316 24.47 -13.38 10.56
CA GLY A 316 24.19 -13.09 11.96
C GLY A 316 22.89 -12.31 12.22
N SER A 317 22.06 -12.11 11.20
CA SER A 317 20.78 -11.43 11.35
C SER A 317 19.72 -12.36 11.98
N THR A 318 18.89 -11.82 12.88
CA THR A 318 17.81 -12.56 13.54
C THR A 318 16.49 -12.35 12.80
N PHE A 319 15.72 -13.40 12.52
CA PHE A 319 14.44 -13.22 11.83
C PHE A 319 13.32 -12.80 12.79
N VAL A 320 12.40 -11.98 12.29
CA VAL A 320 11.16 -11.57 12.94
C VAL A 320 10.00 -12.23 12.18
N PRO A 321 9.20 -13.10 12.82
CA PRO A 321 8.07 -13.74 12.15
C PRO A 321 6.98 -12.71 11.91
N LEU A 322 6.60 -12.56 10.65
CA LEU A 322 5.44 -11.76 10.25
C LEU A 322 4.17 -12.54 10.59
N ARG A 323 3.36 -12.00 11.50
CA ARG A 323 2.10 -12.61 11.97
C ARG A 323 0.96 -11.60 11.97
N GLY A 324 -0.27 -12.11 11.88
CA GLY A 324 -1.47 -11.30 11.93
C GLY A 324 -1.71 -10.46 10.67
N ASP A 325 -2.82 -9.73 10.69
CA ASP A 325 -3.29 -8.87 9.61
C ASP A 325 -2.66 -7.47 9.63
N HIS A 326 -2.10 -7.07 10.76
CA HIS A 326 -1.41 -5.79 10.93
C HIS A 326 0.08 -5.84 10.61
N PHE A 327 0.64 -7.02 10.36
CA PHE A 327 2.09 -7.24 10.22
C PHE A 327 2.89 -6.50 11.30
N GLU A 328 2.37 -6.47 12.53
CA GLU A 328 3.05 -5.86 13.65
C GLU A 328 4.40 -6.55 13.81
N LEU A 329 5.49 -5.78 13.80
CA LEU A 329 6.77 -6.30 14.23
C LEU A 329 6.70 -6.45 15.75
N PRO A 330 6.58 -7.68 16.30
CA PRO A 330 6.94 -7.85 17.68
C PRO A 330 8.41 -7.40 17.74
N GLY A 331 8.70 -6.31 18.46
CA GLY A 331 10.08 -5.87 18.66
C GLY A 331 10.97 -7.06 19.02
N PRO A 332 12.27 -7.04 18.68
CA PRO A 332 13.14 -8.21 18.73
C PRO A 332 12.92 -8.97 20.03
N GLN A 333 12.32 -10.15 19.93
CA GLN A 333 12.05 -10.95 21.10
C GLN A 333 13.42 -11.37 21.63
N PRO A 334 13.80 -11.01 22.87
CA PRO A 334 15.08 -11.41 23.40
C PRO A 334 15.13 -12.93 23.38
N MET A 335 15.98 -13.51 22.53
CA MET A 335 16.29 -14.93 22.63
C MET A 335 17.03 -15.11 23.95
N PRO A 336 16.49 -15.85 24.93
CA PRO A 336 17.23 -16.15 26.13
C PRO A 336 18.44 -16.99 25.73
N ILE A 337 19.63 -16.41 25.80
CA ILE A 337 20.87 -17.15 25.73
C ILE A 337 21.10 -17.72 27.11
N GLU A 338 20.98 -19.04 27.24
CA GLU A 338 21.38 -19.73 28.46
C GLU A 338 22.91 -19.81 28.48
N ILE A 339 23.54 -18.92 29.26
CA ILE A 339 24.99 -18.97 29.49
C ILE A 339 25.27 -20.19 30.35
N THR A 340 25.94 -21.18 29.78
CA THR A 340 26.34 -22.40 30.48
C THR A 340 27.80 -22.31 30.92
N ILE A 341 28.23 -23.27 31.74
CA ILE A 341 29.65 -23.40 32.10
C ILE A 341 30.56 -23.66 30.88
N GLN A 342 29.99 -24.10 29.75
CA GLN A 342 30.73 -24.36 28.51
C GLN A 342 31.09 -23.05 27.78
N ASP A 343 30.34 -21.97 28.03
CA ASP A 343 30.61 -20.64 27.48
C ASP A 343 31.67 -19.87 28.30
N ALA A 344 32.08 -20.43 29.45
CA ALA A 344 33.13 -19.86 30.27
C ALA A 344 34.48 -19.88 29.54
N PRO A 345 35.26 -18.78 29.58
CA PRO A 345 36.64 -18.80 29.12
C PRO A 345 37.42 -19.93 29.79
N ARG A 346 38.30 -20.61 29.04
CA ARG A 346 39.10 -21.75 29.57
C ARG A 346 39.90 -21.39 30.83
N SER A 347 40.24 -20.11 31.00
CA SER A 347 40.97 -19.57 32.16
C SER A 347 40.09 -19.34 33.39
N LEU A 348 38.75 -19.34 33.27
CA LEU A 348 37.83 -19.03 34.35
C LEU A 348 37.87 -20.10 35.45
N GLY A 349 37.84 -21.38 35.09
CA GLY A 349 37.94 -22.49 36.04
C GLY A 349 39.21 -22.44 36.91
N PRO A 350 40.41 -22.35 36.30
CA PRO A 350 41.67 -22.18 37.04
C PRO A 350 41.72 -20.91 37.90
N LEU A 351 41.13 -19.81 37.44
CA LEU A 351 41.04 -18.55 38.20
C LEU A 351 40.18 -18.73 39.46
N PHE A 352 38.99 -19.32 39.34
CA PHE A 352 38.12 -19.59 40.48
C PHE A 352 38.73 -20.62 41.45
N ALA A 353 39.47 -21.62 40.94
CA ALA A 353 40.20 -22.55 41.80
C ALA A 353 41.28 -21.84 42.64
N ARG A 354 42.00 -20.87 42.05
CA ARG A 354 43.01 -20.07 42.76
C ARG A 354 42.40 -19.13 43.80
N LEU A 355 41.28 -18.51 43.48
CA LEU A 355 40.64 -17.47 44.31
C LEU A 355 39.63 -18.04 45.32
N GLY A 356 39.10 -19.24 45.09
CA GLY A 356 38.12 -19.89 45.96
C GLY A 356 38.64 -20.17 47.37
N ALA A 357 39.94 -20.49 47.50
CA ALA A 357 40.60 -20.67 48.80
C ALA A 357 40.82 -19.36 49.57
N GLN A 358 40.74 -18.21 48.88
CA GLN A 358 41.06 -16.90 49.44
C GLN A 358 39.82 -16.13 49.94
N LYS A 359 38.61 -16.73 49.89
CA LYS A 359 37.34 -16.11 50.28
C LYS A 359 37.06 -14.73 49.64
N VAL A 360 37.62 -14.49 48.45
CA VAL A 360 37.51 -13.19 47.74
C VAL A 360 36.12 -13.00 47.11
N PHE A 361 35.39 -14.10 46.90
CA PHE A 361 34.03 -14.07 46.37
C PHE A 361 33.03 -14.60 47.38
N HIS A 362 31.88 -13.93 47.49
CA HIS A 362 30.72 -14.39 48.24
C HIS A 362 29.54 -14.54 47.26
N VAL A 363 28.92 -15.72 47.23
CA VAL A 363 27.65 -15.92 46.51
C VAL A 363 26.53 -15.33 47.36
N GLY A 364 25.97 -14.20 46.93
CA GLY A 364 24.77 -13.64 47.52
C GLY A 364 23.55 -14.33 46.94
N PHE A 365 22.87 -15.18 47.72
CA PHE A 365 21.53 -15.62 47.38
C PHE A 365 20.59 -14.44 47.68
N GLY A 366 20.21 -13.69 46.64
CA GLY A 366 19.29 -12.56 46.77
C GLY A 366 18.05 -12.98 47.57
N LYS A 367 17.64 -12.13 48.54
CA LYS A 367 16.49 -12.39 49.42
C LYS A 367 15.30 -12.88 48.58
N THR A 368 14.89 -14.13 48.79
CA THR A 368 13.57 -14.62 48.41
C THR A 368 12.53 -13.66 48.98
N ARG A 369 11.78 -12.97 48.10
CA ARG A 369 10.55 -12.29 48.50
C ARG A 369 9.66 -13.32 49.18
N ASP A 370 9.38 -13.12 50.47
CA ASP A 370 8.37 -13.89 51.19
C ASP A 370 7.07 -13.89 50.40
N ARG A 371 6.57 -15.09 50.08
CA ARG A 371 5.19 -15.31 49.66
C ARG A 371 4.31 -14.97 50.86
N THR A 372 3.69 -13.80 50.86
CA THR A 372 2.60 -13.51 51.78
C THR A 372 1.39 -14.36 51.39
N ASP A 373 0.99 -15.20 52.34
CA ASP A 373 -0.19 -16.06 52.36
C ASP A 373 -1.49 -15.25 52.15
N PRO A 374 -2.48 -15.71 51.35
CA PRO A 374 -3.67 -14.94 51.02
C PRO A 374 -4.76 -15.18 52.07
N SER A 375 -4.63 -14.56 53.24
CA SER A 375 -5.78 -14.41 54.15
C SER A 375 -5.54 -13.29 55.15
N THR A 376 -6.16 -12.14 54.90
CA THR A 376 -6.71 -11.18 55.88
C THR A 376 -6.95 -9.84 55.17
N VAL A 377 -8.15 -9.72 54.59
CA VAL A 377 -8.74 -8.41 54.29
C VAL A 377 -9.50 -7.98 55.55
N PRO A 378 -9.15 -6.86 56.21
CA PRO A 378 -10.12 -6.17 57.03
C PRO A 378 -10.80 -5.10 56.19
N HIS A 379 -12.13 -5.22 56.13
CA HIS A 379 -13.04 -4.21 55.62
C HIS A 379 -13.03 -2.93 56.47
N ARG A 380 -13.04 -1.79 55.76
CA ARG A 380 -13.78 -0.53 56.04
C ARG A 380 -13.29 0.40 57.16
N PRO A 381 -13.67 1.71 57.13
CA PRO A 381 -14.71 2.39 56.32
C PRO A 381 -14.26 2.89 54.95
#